data_AF-A0A0C2TVX6-F1
#
_entry.id   AF-A0A0C2TVX6-F1
#
_cell.length_a   1.000
_cell.length_b   1.000
_cell.length_c   1.000
_cell.angle_alpha   90.00
_cell.angle_beta   90.00
_cell.angle_gamma   90.00
#
_symmetry.space_group_name_H-M   'P 1'
#
loop_
_entity.id
_entity.type
_entity.pdbx_description
1 polymer ?
#
loop_
_entity_poly.entity_id
_entity_poly.type
_entity_poly.pdbx_seq_one_letter_code
_entity_poly.pdbx_strand_id
1 'polypeptide(L)'
;MPLLTADSSLDPVALTQVPDQFIVFYSSIVDGRMWCPDCRDVDQLIQDTFESEGSPSALIVYVGDRTQWKSPSNIYRAEPWNIQSIPTIVKLKNGSQEGRLILNEINERLQPFIGSDGMKG
;
A
#
# COMPACT_ATOMS: atom_id res chain seq x y z
N MET A 1 7.27 8.26 -11.05
CA MET A 1 6.76 9.38 -10.20
C MET A 1 7.35 9.17 -8.81
N PRO A 2 7.51 10.19 -7.93
CA PRO A 2 8.01 9.90 -6.58
C PRO A 2 6.99 9.06 -5.82
N LEU A 3 7.46 8.00 -5.13
CA LEU A 3 6.65 7.25 -4.19
C LEU A 3 6.45 8.12 -2.94
N LEU A 4 5.19 8.46 -2.62
CA LEU A 4 4.88 9.35 -1.51
C LEU A 4 4.54 8.56 -0.25
N THR A 5 4.74 9.17 0.91
CA THR A 5 4.24 8.67 2.19
C THR A 5 3.07 9.53 2.66
N ALA A 6 2.02 8.88 3.15
CA ALA A 6 0.88 9.55 3.74
C ALA A 6 1.28 10.28 5.02
N ASP A 7 0.77 11.49 5.22
CA ASP A 7 0.83 12.15 6.51
C ASP A 7 0.00 11.33 7.51
N SER A 8 0.57 11.08 8.69
CA SER A 8 -0.11 10.51 9.85
C SER A 8 -1.42 11.21 10.23
N SER A 9 -1.64 12.44 9.79
CA SER A 9 -2.90 13.18 9.98
C SER A 9 -4.01 12.83 8.99
N LEU A 10 -3.72 12.07 7.91
CA LEU A 10 -4.73 11.68 6.93
C LEU A 10 -5.69 10.65 7.53
N ASP A 11 -6.96 11.02 7.61
CA ASP A 11 -8.05 10.10 7.95
C ASP A 11 -8.10 8.96 6.90
N PRO A 12 -8.22 7.68 7.32
CA PRO A 12 -8.51 6.57 6.43
C PRO A 12 -9.57 6.84 5.35
N VAL A 13 -10.62 7.60 5.64
CA VAL A 13 -11.64 7.92 4.62
C VAL A 13 -11.08 8.83 3.54
N ALA A 14 -10.25 9.81 3.90
CA ALA A 14 -9.62 10.74 2.94
C ALA A 14 -8.67 10.02 1.97
N LEU A 15 -8.08 8.89 2.38
CA LEU A 15 -7.28 8.04 1.50
C LEU A 15 -8.07 7.47 0.31
N THR A 16 -9.40 7.46 0.33
CA THR A 16 -10.22 7.06 -0.83
C THR A 16 -10.25 8.12 -1.93
N GLN A 17 -9.84 9.35 -1.61
CA GLN A 17 -9.91 10.50 -2.50
C GLN A 17 -8.52 10.96 -3.00
N VAL A 18 -7.47 10.21 -2.66
CA VAL A 18 -6.11 10.51 -3.15
C VAL A 18 -6.05 10.28 -4.67
N PRO A 19 -5.24 11.05 -5.38
CA PRO A 19 -5.06 10.87 -6.83
C PRO A 19 -4.25 9.61 -7.18
N ASP A 20 -3.63 8.97 -6.19
CA ASP A 20 -2.81 7.78 -6.36
C ASP A 20 -3.61 6.56 -6.81
N GLN A 21 -3.08 5.83 -7.79
CA GLN A 21 -3.72 4.61 -8.30
C GLN A 21 -3.52 3.43 -7.35
N PHE A 22 -2.51 3.47 -6.50
CA PHE A 22 -2.19 2.40 -5.57
C PHE A 22 -1.93 2.93 -4.16
N ILE A 23 -2.31 2.16 -3.15
CA ILE A 23 -1.96 2.40 -1.75
C ILE A 23 -1.23 1.19 -1.21
N VAL A 24 -0.06 1.41 -0.61
CA VAL A 24 0.79 0.37 -0.02
C VAL A 24 0.74 0.49 1.50
N PHE A 25 0.09 -0.45 2.16
CA PHE A 25 0.02 -0.51 3.62
C PHE A 25 1.24 -1.26 4.17
N TYR A 26 2.07 -0.54 4.90
CA TYR A 26 3.28 -1.04 5.54
C TYR A 26 3.24 -0.91 7.06
N SER A 27 4.09 -1.70 7.73
CA SER A 27 4.43 -1.44 9.12
C SER A 27 5.15 -0.10 9.25
N SER A 28 4.89 0.64 10.32
CA SER A 28 5.68 1.85 10.61
C SER A 28 7.16 1.54 10.81
N ILE A 29 7.97 2.56 10.60
CA ILE A 29 9.40 2.54 10.92
C ILE A 29 9.57 2.71 12.43
N VAL A 30 10.22 1.75 13.07
CA VAL A 30 10.59 1.78 14.49
C VAL A 30 12.10 1.51 14.56
N ASP A 31 12.84 2.37 15.26
CA ASP A 31 14.30 2.30 15.35
C ASP A 31 15.00 2.27 13.97
N GLY A 32 14.53 3.10 13.05
CA GLY A 32 15.16 3.30 11.73
C GLY A 32 14.82 2.25 10.68
N ARG A 33 13.94 1.28 10.96
CA ARG A 33 13.43 0.35 9.92
C ARG A 33 12.00 -0.10 10.17
N MET A 34 11.33 -0.54 9.11
CA MET A 34 10.03 -1.22 9.23
C MET A 34 10.12 -2.43 10.18
N TRP A 35 9.22 -2.51 11.15
CA TRP A 35 9.25 -3.59 12.15
C TRP A 35 8.77 -4.94 11.59
N CYS A 36 8.01 -4.95 10.50
CA CYS A 36 7.52 -6.16 9.85
C CYS A 36 8.58 -6.72 8.88
N PRO A 37 9.02 -7.99 9.02
CA PRO A 37 9.93 -8.63 8.06
C PRO A 37 9.37 -8.65 6.64
N ASP A 38 8.13 -9.11 6.45
CA ASP A 38 7.52 -9.22 5.12
C ASP A 38 7.42 -7.86 4.41
N CYS A 39 7.21 -6.76 5.15
CA CYS A 39 7.21 -5.41 4.56
C CYS A 39 8.59 -5.04 4.03
N ARG A 40 9.66 -5.41 4.74
CA ARG A 40 11.05 -5.15 4.30
C ARG A 40 11.43 -6.00 3.10
N ASP A 41 10.98 -7.25 3.09
CA ASP A 41 11.32 -8.20 2.02
C ASP A 41 10.78 -7.76 0.65
N VAL A 42 9.65 -7.05 0.62
CA VAL A 42 9.05 -6.53 -0.63
C VAL A 42 9.41 -5.06 -0.91
N ASP A 43 10.06 -4.35 0.01
CA ASP A 43 10.26 -2.89 -0.08
C ASP A 43 11.01 -2.52 -1.36
N GLN A 44 12.12 -3.18 -1.66
CA GLN A 44 12.89 -2.90 -2.87
C GLN A 44 12.07 -3.10 -4.15
N LEU A 45 11.28 -4.18 -4.22
CA LEU A 45 10.40 -4.43 -5.37
C LEU A 45 9.37 -3.31 -5.55
N ILE A 46 8.85 -2.76 -4.45
CA ILE A 46 7.88 -1.66 -4.47
C ILE A 46 8.55 -0.35 -4.91
N GLN A 47 9.73 -0.04 -4.39
CA GLN A 47 10.51 1.14 -4.83
C GLN A 47 10.81 1.08 -6.33
N ASP A 48 11.38 -0.03 -6.80
CA ASP A 48 11.73 -0.21 -8.23
C ASP A 48 10.51 -0.06 -9.14
N THR A 49 9.36 -0.54 -8.68
CA THR A 49 8.12 -0.55 -9.44
C THR A 49 7.46 0.83 -9.52
N PHE A 50 7.42 1.57 -8.40
CA PHE A 50 6.63 2.80 -8.30
C PHE A 50 7.46 4.08 -8.40
N GLU A 51 8.77 4.07 -8.12
CA GLU A 51 9.62 5.26 -8.25
C GLU A 51 10.07 5.53 -9.70
N SER A 52 10.04 4.51 -10.56
CA SER A 52 10.46 4.60 -11.96
C SER A 52 9.72 5.70 -12.75
N GLU A 53 10.38 6.27 -13.76
CA GLU A 53 9.72 7.24 -14.64
C GLU A 53 8.58 6.56 -15.44
N GLY A 54 7.42 7.21 -15.49
CA GLY A 54 6.23 6.64 -16.15
C GLY A 54 5.50 5.52 -15.39
N SER A 55 5.95 5.17 -14.17
CA SER A 55 5.23 4.27 -13.28
C SER A 55 3.85 4.81 -12.87
N PRO A 56 2.88 3.94 -12.52
CA PRO A 56 1.68 4.41 -11.85
C PRO A 56 2.02 5.07 -10.50
N SER A 57 1.15 5.97 -10.04
CA SER A 57 1.30 6.61 -8.74
C SER A 57 0.93 5.65 -7.60
N ALA A 58 1.69 5.72 -6.52
CA ALA A 58 1.42 4.97 -5.30
C ALA A 58 1.70 5.82 -4.06
N LEU A 59 0.93 5.53 -3.00
CA LEU A 59 1.06 6.15 -1.69
C LEU A 59 1.35 5.09 -0.63
N ILE A 60 2.44 5.22 0.11
CA ILE A 60 2.75 4.41 1.28
C ILE A 60 1.94 4.92 2.48
N VAL A 61 1.27 4.01 3.18
CA VAL A 61 0.56 4.27 4.43
C VAL A 61 1.15 3.38 5.53
N TYR A 62 1.58 4.00 6.62
CA TYR A 62 2.09 3.26 7.78
C TYR A 62 0.98 2.97 8.78
N VAL A 63 0.79 1.70 9.13
CA VAL A 63 -0.33 1.24 9.98
C VAL A 63 -0.11 1.41 11.48
N GLY A 64 0.95 2.09 11.89
CA GLY A 64 1.40 2.19 13.28
C GLY A 64 2.48 1.17 13.67
N ASP A 65 2.86 1.18 14.94
CA ASP A 65 3.75 0.20 15.54
C ASP A 65 3.09 -1.19 15.64
N ARG A 66 3.85 -2.18 16.12
CA ARG A 66 3.35 -3.56 16.21
C ARG A 66 2.16 -3.72 17.16
N THR A 67 2.10 -2.93 18.24
CA THR A 67 1.01 -2.98 19.23
C THR A 67 -0.24 -2.35 18.65
N GLN A 68 -0.12 -1.19 18.02
CA GLN A 68 -1.21 -0.50 17.32
C GLN A 68 -1.78 -1.36 16.19
N TRP A 69 -0.93 -2.02 15.40
CA TRP A 69 -1.38 -2.88 14.31
C TRP A 69 -2.13 -4.13 14.78
N LYS A 70 -1.67 -4.75 15.88
CA LYS A 70 -2.31 -5.93 16.45
C LYS A 70 -3.67 -5.63 17.08
N SER A 71 -3.96 -4.37 17.39
CA SER A 71 -5.27 -4.00 17.90
C SER A 71 -6.36 -4.27 16.86
N PRO A 72 -7.47 -4.94 17.22
CA PRO A 72 -8.64 -5.04 16.36
C PRO A 72 -9.25 -3.67 16.01
N SER A 73 -9.03 -2.66 16.86
CA SER A 73 -9.49 -1.29 16.65
C SER A 73 -8.55 -0.43 15.79
N ASN A 74 -7.53 -1.03 15.17
CA ASN A 74 -6.69 -0.30 14.22
C ASN A 74 -7.57 0.25 13.10
N ILE A 75 -7.42 1.54 12.81
CA ILE A 75 -8.29 2.29 11.90
C ILE A 75 -8.32 1.71 10.46
N TYR A 76 -7.27 0.99 10.05
CA TYR A 76 -7.20 0.36 8.73
C TYR A 76 -7.82 -1.03 8.67
N ARG A 77 -8.22 -1.62 9.81
CA ARG A 77 -8.93 -2.92 9.88
C ARG A 77 -10.42 -2.81 9.60
N ALA A 78 -10.98 -1.60 9.62
CA ALA A 78 -12.37 -1.31 9.33
C ALA A 78 -12.55 -0.81 7.88
N GLU A 79 -13.81 -0.63 7.48
CA GLU A 79 -14.16 0.11 6.26
C GLU A 79 -13.49 1.49 6.23
N PRO A 80 -13.02 1.96 5.07
CA PRO A 80 -13.18 1.34 3.74
C PRO A 80 -12.10 0.32 3.37
N TRP A 81 -11.08 0.11 4.21
CA TRP A 81 -9.86 -0.60 3.79
C TRP A 81 -9.85 -2.08 4.16
N ASN A 82 -10.39 -2.45 5.31
CA ASN A 82 -10.42 -3.84 5.78
C ASN A 82 -9.07 -4.57 5.63
N ILE A 83 -7.96 -3.92 6.00
CA ILE A 83 -6.62 -4.50 5.90
C ILE A 83 -6.45 -5.52 7.02
N GLN A 84 -6.24 -6.78 6.66
CA GLN A 84 -6.11 -7.87 7.63
C GLN A 84 -4.66 -8.26 7.90
N SER A 85 -3.76 -7.95 6.97
CA SER A 85 -2.34 -8.30 6.96
C SER A 85 -1.52 -7.17 6.32
N ILE A 86 -0.23 -7.12 6.64
CA ILE A 86 0.74 -6.23 6.01
C ILE A 86 1.97 -7.06 5.60
N PRO A 87 2.64 -6.76 4.47
CA PRO A 87 2.27 -5.70 3.52
C PRO A 87 0.99 -6.03 2.74
N THR A 88 0.24 -5.00 2.37
CA THR A 88 -0.91 -5.09 1.45
C THR A 88 -0.85 -3.94 0.45
N ILE A 89 -1.08 -4.24 -0.83
CA ILE A 89 -1.23 -3.22 -1.88
C ILE A 89 -2.69 -3.20 -2.29
N VAL A 90 -3.28 -2.03 -2.35
CA VAL A 90 -4.64 -1.79 -2.84
C VAL A 90 -4.55 -1.03 -4.16
N LYS A 91 -5.27 -1.49 -5.18
CA LYS A 91 -5.48 -0.75 -6.43
C LYS A 91 -6.79 0.03 -6.34
N LEU A 92 -6.71 1.32 -6.65
CA LEU A 92 -7.83 2.24 -6.70
C LEU A 92 -8.21 2.56 -8.15
N LYS A 93 -9.51 2.66 -8.39
CA LYS A 93 -10.09 3.13 -9.65
C LYS A 93 -11.26 4.05 -9.33
N ASN A 94 -11.11 5.34 -9.67
CA ASN A 94 -12.11 6.38 -9.39
C ASN A 94 -12.54 6.39 -7.90
N GLY A 95 -11.58 6.29 -6.98
CA GLY A 95 -11.81 6.28 -5.53
C GLY A 95 -12.42 4.99 -4.96
N SER A 96 -12.64 3.97 -5.80
CA SER A 96 -13.10 2.64 -5.39
C SER A 96 -11.96 1.63 -5.42
N GLN A 97 -11.95 0.71 -4.46
CA GLN A 97 -11.00 -0.40 -4.47
C GLN A 97 -11.34 -1.42 -5.57
N GLU A 98 -10.45 -1.60 -6.54
CA GLU A 98 -10.60 -2.54 -7.66
C GLU A 98 -9.96 -3.91 -7.34
N GLY A 99 -8.92 -3.93 -6.50
CA GLY A 99 -8.24 -5.16 -6.11
C GLY A 99 -7.22 -4.95 -4.99
N ARG A 100 -6.62 -6.05 -4.55
CA ARG A 100 -5.50 -6.02 -3.61
C ARG A 100 -4.55 -7.20 -3.82
N LEU A 101 -3.29 -6.99 -3.44
CA LEU A 101 -2.29 -8.03 -3.26
C LEU A 101 -1.88 -8.07 -1.79
N ILE A 102 -1.75 -9.26 -1.23
CA ILE A 102 -1.46 -9.48 0.18
C ILE A 102 -0.20 -10.34 0.31
N LEU A 103 0.72 -9.96 1.22
CA LEU A 103 1.89 -10.77 1.59
C LEU A 103 2.69 -11.27 0.35
N ASN A 104 2.76 -12.58 0.15
CA ASN A 104 3.51 -13.23 -0.92
C ASN A 104 2.95 -12.95 -2.32
N GLU A 105 1.66 -12.62 -2.44
CA GLU A 105 1.07 -12.27 -3.72
C GLU A 105 1.76 -11.07 -4.37
N ILE A 106 2.36 -10.19 -3.57
CA ILE A 106 3.13 -9.04 -4.05
C ILE A 106 4.32 -9.50 -4.90
N ASN A 107 5.13 -10.43 -4.38
CA ASN A 107 6.28 -10.96 -5.10
C ASN A 107 5.87 -11.71 -6.38
N GLU A 108 4.74 -12.40 -6.35
CA GLU A 108 4.29 -13.25 -7.44
C GLU A 108 3.55 -12.48 -8.54
N ARG A 109 2.82 -11.41 -8.19
CA ARG A 109 1.76 -10.84 -9.04
C ARG A 109 1.80 -9.32 -9.19
N LEU A 110 2.77 -8.61 -8.62
CA LEU A 110 2.80 -7.14 -8.71
C LEU A 110 2.81 -6.62 -10.15
N GLN A 111 3.66 -7.18 -11.02
CA GLN A 111 3.76 -6.74 -12.42
C GLN A 111 2.43 -6.90 -13.20
N PRO A 112 1.79 -8.08 -13.24
CA PRO A 112 0.49 -8.21 -13.90
C PRO A 112 -0.64 -7.42 -13.19
N PHE A 113 -0.55 -7.20 -11.89
CA PHE A 113 -1.52 -6.39 -11.14
C PHE A 113 -1.48 -4.91 -11.52
N ILE A 114 -0.30 -4.40 -11.89
CA ILE A 114 -0.13 -3.04 -12.40
C ILE A 114 -0.58 -2.94 -13.86
N GLY A 115 -0.14 -3.86 -14.72
CA GLY A 115 -0.38 -3.80 -16.17
C GLY A 115 -1.82 -4.09 -16.63
N SER A 116 -2.72 -4.45 -15.72
CA SER A 116 -4.08 -4.88 -16.06
C SER A 116 -5.03 -3.76 -16.52
N ASP A 117 -4.58 -2.51 -16.62
CA ASP A 117 -5.39 -1.39 -17.14
C ASP A 117 -4.90 -0.82 -18.49
N GLY A 118 -4.07 -1.56 -19.26
CA GLY A 118 -3.33 -0.97 -20.39
C GLY A 118 -3.05 -1.82 -21.65
N MET A 119 -3.83 -2.86 -21.97
CA MET A 119 -3.83 -3.43 -23.34
C MET A 119 -5.14 -3.08 -24.07
N LYS A 120 -5.27 -1.81 -24.45
CA LYS A 120 -6.03 -1.38 -25.62
C LYS A 120 -5.15 -0.44 -26.43
N GLY A 121 -4.58 -0.97 -27.50
CA GLY A 121 -3.73 -0.29 -28.47
C GLY A 121 -3.18 -1.31 -29.43
#